data_AF-A0A2A7N6R4-F1
#
_entry.id   AF-A0A2A7N6R4-F1
#
_cell.length_a   1.000
_cell.length_b   1.000
_cell.length_c   1.000
_cell.angle_alpha   90.00
_cell.angle_beta   90.00
_cell.angle_gamma   90.00
#
_symmetry.space_group_name_H-M   'P 1'
#
loop_
_entity.id
_entity.type
_entity.pdbx_description
1 polymer ?
#
loop_
_entity_poly.entity_id
_entity_poly.type
_entity_poly.pdbx_seq_one_letter_code
_entity_poly.pdbx_strand_id
1 'polypeptide(L)'
;MTQHWIVDAMNVIGSRPDGWWKDRRGALLRLVESLERWASLRDDRVTVVLERPMSPPIESRSIEVVCAPRAAANSADDEIVRLVQAAHRPHHLTVVTSDRTLADRVGVAGASVYPAATFRDDIDPAG
;
A
#
# COMPACT_ATOMS: atom_id res chain seq x y z
N MET A 1 -12.26 13.83 -9.35
CA MET A 1 -12.59 13.19 -8.06
C MET A 1 -11.31 12.51 -7.62
N THR A 2 -10.73 12.91 -6.50
CA THR A 2 -9.44 12.40 -6.03
C THR A 2 -9.65 11.01 -5.44
N GLN A 3 -8.93 10.02 -5.95
CA GLN A 3 -8.99 8.65 -5.43
C GLN A 3 -8.02 8.51 -4.26
N HIS A 4 -8.34 7.62 -3.31
CA HIS A 4 -7.46 7.30 -2.21
C HIS A 4 -7.01 5.83 -2.32
N TRP A 5 -5.71 5.66 -2.51
CA TRP A 5 -5.07 4.36 -2.65
C TRP A 5 -4.49 3.90 -1.32
N ILE A 6 -4.86 2.70 -0.89
CA ILE A 6 -4.28 2.05 0.30
C ILE A 6 -3.40 0.91 -0.20
N VAL A 7 -2.10 1.00 0.03
CA VAL A 7 -1.11 0.11 -0.56
C VAL A 7 -0.59 -0.87 0.49
N ASP A 8 -0.77 -2.17 0.26
CA ASP A 8 -0.05 -3.21 0.98
C ASP A 8 1.41 -3.22 0.51
N ALA A 9 2.30 -2.68 1.34
CA ALA A 9 3.69 -2.49 0.95
C ALA A 9 4.40 -3.81 0.66
N MET A 10 4.16 -4.84 1.48
CA MET A 10 4.89 -6.10 1.34
C MET A 10 4.38 -6.92 0.16
N ASN A 11 3.08 -6.83 -0.14
CA ASN A 11 2.53 -7.46 -1.33
C ASN A 11 3.05 -6.80 -2.62
N VAL A 12 3.16 -5.47 -2.66
CA VAL A 12 3.75 -4.76 -3.80
C VAL A 12 5.24 -5.04 -3.94
N ILE A 13 6.01 -5.00 -2.86
CA ILE A 13 7.45 -5.33 -2.87
C ILE A 13 7.67 -6.79 -3.33
N GLY A 14 6.82 -7.71 -2.88
CA GLY A 14 6.90 -9.13 -3.24
C GLY A 14 6.35 -9.47 -4.64
N SER A 15 5.78 -8.51 -5.36
CA SER A 15 5.13 -8.77 -6.65
C SER A 15 6.11 -9.08 -7.79
N ARG A 16 7.38 -8.72 -7.65
CA ARG A 16 8.45 -8.98 -8.64
C ARG A 16 9.62 -9.77 -8.01
N PRO A 17 10.28 -10.67 -8.75
CA PRO A 17 11.47 -11.39 -8.27
C PRO A 17 12.77 -10.57 -8.44
N ASP A 18 12.73 -9.26 -8.14
CA ASP A 18 13.84 -8.31 -8.32
C ASP A 18 14.85 -8.30 -7.16
N GLY A 19 14.66 -9.17 -6.17
CA GLY A 19 15.54 -9.31 -5.01
C GLY A 19 15.31 -8.26 -3.92
N TRP A 20 14.26 -7.43 -4.00
CA TRP A 20 13.95 -6.42 -2.99
C TRP A 20 13.75 -6.99 -1.58
N TRP A 21 13.36 -8.27 -1.48
CA TRP A 21 13.27 -8.99 -0.20
C TRP A 21 14.60 -9.06 0.58
N LYS A 22 15.76 -8.93 -0.10
CA LYS A 22 17.09 -8.94 0.55
C LYS A 22 17.39 -7.67 1.33
N ASP A 23 16.82 -6.55 0.90
CA ASP A 23 16.93 -5.25 1.56
C ASP A 23 15.54 -4.62 1.68
N ARG A 24 14.79 -5.06 2.71
CA ARG A 24 13.44 -4.58 2.98
C ARG A 24 13.38 -3.06 3.16
N ARG A 25 14.42 -2.45 3.76
CA ARG A 25 14.45 -1.00 3.99
C ARG A 25 14.63 -0.26 2.67
N GLY A 26 15.63 -0.63 1.86
CA GLY A 26 15.85 -0.04 0.55
C GLY A 26 14.65 -0.21 -0.37
N ALA A 27 14.00 -1.37 -0.33
CA ALA A 27 12.76 -1.64 -1.05
C ALA A 27 11.63 -0.68 -0.67
N LEU A 28 11.39 -0.48 0.63
CA LEU A 28 10.37 0.45 1.11
C LEU A 28 10.67 1.90 0.74
N LEU A 29 11.94 2.33 0.83
CA LEU A 29 12.34 3.68 0.42
C LEU A 29 12.08 3.91 -1.07
N ARG A 30 12.47 2.96 -1.92
CA ARG A 30 12.20 3.02 -3.37
C ARG A 30 10.71 3.00 -3.69
N LEU A 31 9.92 2.20 -2.96
CA LEU A 31 8.47 2.17 -3.10
C LEU A 31 7.87 3.54 -2.77
N VAL A 32 8.22 4.12 -1.61
CA VAL A 32 7.73 5.44 -1.17
C VAL A 32 8.08 6.52 -2.20
N GLU A 33 9.33 6.56 -2.66
CA GLU A 33 9.77 7.53 -3.68
C GLU A 33 8.99 7.41 -5.00
N SER A 34 8.72 6.18 -5.44
CA SER A 34 7.93 5.91 -6.66
C SER A 34 6.47 6.35 -6.49
N LEU A 35 5.89 6.11 -5.31
CA LEU A 35 4.53 6.52 -4.99
C LEU A 35 4.38 8.02 -4.86
N GLU A 36 5.36 8.72 -4.29
CA GLU A 36 5.35 10.18 -4.23
C GLU A 36 5.30 10.80 -5.64
N ARG A 37 6.13 10.31 -6.56
CA ARG A 37 6.11 10.74 -7.96
C ARG A 37 4.77 10.43 -8.61
N TRP A 38 4.31 9.18 -8.51
CA TRP A 38 3.08 8.73 -9.15
C TRP A 38 1.84 9.47 -8.64
N ALA A 39 1.72 9.67 -7.32
CA ALA A 39 0.62 10.39 -6.70
C ALA A 39 0.59 11.87 -7.11
N SER A 40 1.77 12.53 -7.16
CA SER A 40 1.87 13.94 -7.53
C SER A 40 1.38 14.25 -8.95
N LEU A 41 1.52 13.30 -9.89
CA LEU A 41 1.05 13.46 -11.27
C LEU A 41 -0.47 13.36 -11.41
N ARG A 42 -1.16 12.82 -10.40
CA ARG A 42 -2.57 12.43 -10.45
C ARG A 42 -3.46 13.19 -9.48
N ASP A 43 -2.86 13.92 -8.53
CA ASP A 43 -3.56 14.53 -7.39
C ASP A 43 -4.33 13.48 -6.54
N ASP A 44 -3.84 12.24 -6.54
CA ASP A 44 -4.42 11.13 -5.77
C ASP A 44 -3.79 11.06 -4.36
N ARG A 45 -4.56 10.62 -3.37
CA ARG A 45 -4.04 10.35 -2.01
C ARG A 45 -3.52 8.92 -1.92
N VAL A 46 -2.41 8.73 -1.21
CA VAL A 46 -1.82 7.39 -1.01
C VAL A 46 -1.50 7.18 0.47
N THR A 47 -1.91 6.02 0.99
CA THR A 47 -1.51 5.51 2.30
C THR A 47 -0.82 4.17 2.11
N VAL A 48 0.43 4.06 2.55
CA VAL A 48 1.23 2.83 2.54
C VAL A 48 1.12 2.16 3.89
N VAL A 49 0.70 0.90 3.92
CA VAL A 49 0.53 0.15 5.17
C VAL A 49 1.67 -0.85 5.35
N LEU A 50 2.31 -0.78 6.51
CA LEU A 50 3.37 -1.69 6.95
C LEU A 50 2.88 -2.59 8.09
N GLU A 51 3.36 -3.83 8.12
CA GLU A 51 3.10 -4.74 9.25
C GLU A 51 3.69 -4.22 10.57
N ARG A 52 4.83 -3.51 10.48
CA ARG A 52 5.60 -3.01 11.62
C ARG A 52 6.33 -1.72 11.27
N PRO A 53 6.59 -0.84 12.26
CA PRO A 53 7.37 0.36 12.05
C PRO A 53 8.82 0.05 11.68
N MET A 54 9.40 0.92 10.86
CA MET A 54 10.82 0.91 10.51
C MET A 54 11.60 1.76 11.50
N SER A 55 12.85 1.37 11.77
CA SER A 55 13.81 2.19 12.52
C SER A 55 15.01 2.53 11.63
N PRO A 56 15.29 3.82 11.35
CA PRO A 56 14.41 4.96 11.64
C PRO A 56 13.12 4.93 10.81
N PRO A 57 12.07 5.68 11.21
CA PRO A 57 10.83 5.78 10.45
C PRO A 57 11.07 6.21 9.00
N ILE A 58 10.18 5.77 8.11
CA ILE A 58 10.14 6.26 6.74
C ILE A 58 9.08 7.36 6.71
N GLU A 59 9.51 8.57 6.40
CA GLU A 59 8.65 9.75 6.37
C GLU A 59 8.49 10.23 4.93
N SER A 60 7.29 10.73 4.62
CA SER A 60 6.96 11.39 3.35
C SER A 60 6.10 12.61 3.64
N ARG A 61 6.22 13.64 2.81
CA ARG A 61 5.36 14.84 2.88
C ARG A 61 4.13 14.75 1.97
N SER A 62 4.17 13.84 1.00
CA SER A 62 3.16 13.75 -0.06
C SER A 62 2.26 12.52 0.09
N ILE A 63 2.73 11.49 0.79
CA ILE A 63 1.97 10.27 1.07
C ILE A 63 2.03 9.93 2.56
N GLU A 64 1.08 9.14 3.02
CA GLU A 64 1.04 8.67 4.40
C GLU A 64 1.69 7.28 4.49
N VAL A 65 2.56 7.07 5.49
CA VAL A 65 3.11 5.75 5.82
C VAL A 65 2.61 5.38 7.20
N VAL A 66 1.79 4.33 7.28
CA VAL A 66 1.17 3.86 8.52
C VAL A 66 1.61 2.44 8.83
N CYS A 67 1.56 2.09 10.11
CA CYS A 67 1.91 0.76 10.58
C CYS A 67 0.76 0.19 11.38
N ALA A 68 0.58 -1.13 11.30
CA ALA A 68 -0.35 -1.82 12.16
C ALA A 68 0.01 -1.57 13.65
N PRO A 69 -0.97 -1.28 14.52
CA PRO A 69 -0.72 -0.90 15.92
C PRO A 69 -0.04 -2.00 16.73
N ARG A 70 -0.22 -3.28 16.33
CA ARG A 70 0.45 -4.42 16.94
C ARG A 70 1.07 -5.29 15.85
N ALA A 71 2.39 -5.41 15.84
CA ALA A 71 3.09 -6.25 14.89
C ALA A 71 2.77 -7.74 15.14
N ALA A 72 2.14 -8.37 14.16
CA ALA A 72 1.82 -9.79 14.12
C ALA A 72 1.85 -10.26 12.65
N ALA A 73 1.74 -11.56 12.41
CA ALA A 73 1.47 -12.04 11.05
C ALA A 73 0.14 -11.43 10.58
N ASN A 74 0.11 -10.95 9.33
CA ASN A 74 -1.07 -10.33 8.70
C ASN A 74 -1.58 -9.05 9.40
N SER A 75 -0.77 -8.41 10.24
CA SER A 75 -1.19 -7.18 10.94
C SER A 75 -1.44 -6.02 9.96
N ALA A 76 -0.75 -5.98 8.82
CA ALA A 76 -1.01 -5.01 7.76
C ALA A 76 -2.41 -5.19 7.17
N ASP A 77 -2.83 -6.43 6.87
CA ASP A 77 -4.15 -6.76 6.33
C ASP A 77 -5.27 -6.26 7.26
N ASP A 78 -5.13 -6.52 8.56
CA ASP A 78 -6.11 -6.10 9.55
C ASP A 78 -6.19 -4.56 9.66
N GLU A 79 -5.04 -3.88 9.57
CA GLU A 79 -4.99 -2.43 9.55
C GLU A 79 -5.62 -1.85 8.28
N ILE A 80 -5.37 -2.45 7.11
CA ILE A 80 -6.01 -2.06 5.85
C ILE A 80 -7.53 -2.19 5.96
N VAL A 81 -8.04 -3.33 6.44
CA VAL A 81 -9.48 -3.54 6.61
C VAL A 81 -10.06 -2.54 7.61
N ARG A 82 -9.35 -2.23 8.69
CA ARG A 82 -9.77 -1.21 9.67
C ARG A 82 -9.89 0.18 9.01
N LEU A 83 -8.90 0.57 8.20
CA LEU A 83 -8.92 1.84 7.48
C LEU A 83 -10.10 1.93 6.51
N VAL A 84 -10.36 0.85 5.76
CA VAL A 84 -11.51 0.79 4.83
C VAL A 84 -12.83 0.90 5.58
N GLN A 85 -13.02 0.15 6.67
CA GLN A 85 -14.25 0.16 7.46
C GLN A 85 -14.50 1.50 8.16
N ALA A 86 -13.44 2.23 8.52
CA ALA A 86 -13.54 3.54 9.16
C ALA A 86 -13.84 4.68 8.17
N ALA A 87 -13.69 4.46 6.86
CA ALA A 87 -13.86 5.51 5.86
C ALA A 87 -15.35 5.84 5.64
N HIS A 88 -15.67 7.14 5.55
CA HIS A 88 -17.03 7.59 5.24
C HIS A 88 -17.50 7.21 3.83
N ARG A 89 -16.56 7.01 2.88
CA ARG A 89 -16.82 6.66 1.49
C ARG A 89 -15.87 5.55 1.02
N PRO A 90 -16.08 4.29 1.45
CA PRO A 90 -15.18 3.19 1.11
C PRO A 90 -15.11 2.92 -0.41
N HIS A 91 -16.16 3.27 -1.16
CA HIS A 91 -16.20 3.15 -2.63
C HIS A 91 -15.24 4.09 -3.37
N HIS A 92 -14.66 5.09 -2.70
CA HIS A 92 -13.58 5.92 -3.26
C HIS A 92 -12.17 5.38 -2.91
N LEU A 93 -12.11 4.32 -2.11
CA LEU A 93 -10.86 3.66 -1.76
C LEU A 93 -10.54 2.58 -2.77
N THR A 94 -9.28 2.53 -3.16
CA THR A 94 -8.70 1.41 -3.90
C THR A 94 -7.60 0.79 -3.08
N VAL A 95 -7.76 -0.49 -2.72
CA VAL A 95 -6.74 -1.26 -2.01
C VAL A 95 -5.85 -1.97 -3.02
N VAL A 96 -4.54 -1.75 -2.93
CA VAL A 96 -3.56 -2.44 -3.76
C VAL A 96 -3.09 -3.69 -3.04
N THR A 97 -3.52 -4.85 -3.53
CA THR A 97 -3.07 -6.16 -3.05
C THR A 97 -3.38 -7.24 -4.09
N SER A 98 -2.56 -8.28 -4.12
CA SER A 98 -2.83 -9.54 -4.83
C SER A 98 -3.19 -10.67 -3.86
N ASP A 99 -3.27 -10.42 -2.55
CA ASP A 99 -3.76 -11.40 -1.58
C ASP A 99 -5.29 -11.53 -1.71
N ARG A 100 -5.76 -12.76 -1.97
CA ARG A 100 -7.19 -13.03 -2.19
C ARG A 100 -8.03 -12.82 -0.94
N THR A 101 -7.49 -13.20 0.23
CA THR A 101 -8.20 -13.07 1.50
C THR A 101 -8.40 -11.61 1.84
N LEU A 102 -7.36 -10.79 1.70
CA LEU A 102 -7.47 -9.35 1.91
C LEU A 102 -8.40 -8.70 0.87
N ALA A 103 -8.27 -9.07 -0.40
CA ALA A 103 -9.12 -8.56 -1.49
C ALA A 103 -10.62 -8.80 -1.21
N ASP A 104 -10.98 -10.01 -0.79
CA ASP A 104 -12.36 -10.35 -0.45
C ASP A 104 -12.86 -9.52 0.75
N ARG A 105 -12.04 -9.38 1.79
CA ARG A 105 -12.40 -8.62 3.00
C ARG A 105 -12.65 -7.14 2.72
N VAL A 106 -11.78 -6.50 1.94
CA VAL A 106 -11.93 -5.07 1.61
C VAL A 106 -13.03 -4.83 0.58
N GLY A 107 -13.25 -5.79 -0.34
CA GLY A 107 -14.38 -5.77 -1.26
C GLY A 107 -15.72 -5.83 -0.54
N VAL A 108 -15.87 -6.72 0.45
CA VAL A 108 -17.06 -6.78 1.32
C VAL A 108 -17.25 -5.46 2.10
N ALA A 109 -16.15 -4.81 2.50
CA ALA A 109 -16.19 -3.50 3.15
C ALA A 109 -16.45 -2.33 2.18
N GLY A 110 -16.58 -2.58 0.88
CA GLY A 110 -16.99 -1.62 -0.14
C GLY A 110 -15.86 -0.89 -0.86
N ALA A 111 -14.60 -1.28 -0.65
CA ALA A 111 -13.47 -0.75 -1.42
C ALA A 111 -13.28 -1.49 -2.74
N SER A 112 -12.66 -0.82 -3.70
CA SER A 112 -12.15 -1.46 -4.91
C SER A 112 -10.80 -2.13 -4.64
N VAL A 113 -10.45 -3.15 -5.42
CA VAL A 113 -9.16 -3.83 -5.34
C VAL A 113 -8.39 -3.63 -6.64
N TYR A 114 -7.09 -3.39 -6.53
CA TYR A 114 -6.18 -3.27 -7.67
C TYR A 114 -4.98 -4.22 -7.49
N PRO A 115 -4.63 -5.03 -8.51
CA PRO A 115 -3.56 -6.02 -8.38
C PRO A 115 -2.19 -5.38 -8.10
N ALA A 116 -1.44 -5.96 -7.16
CA ALA A 116 -0.15 -5.40 -6.75
C ALA A 116 0.91 -5.43 -7.84
N ALA A 117 0.93 -6.47 -8.69
CA ALA A 117 1.87 -6.56 -9.81
C ALA A 117 1.60 -5.49 -10.86
N THR A 118 0.34 -5.32 -11.28
CA THR A 118 -0.06 -4.26 -12.21
C THR A 118 0.24 -2.87 -11.64
N PHE A 119 -0.05 -2.66 -10.36
CA PHE A 119 0.30 -1.40 -9.70
C PHE A 119 1.81 -1.15 -9.67
N ARG A 120 2.60 -2.19 -9.42
CA ARG A 120 4.07 -2.09 -9.44
C ARG A 120 4.56 -1.63 -10.82
N ASP A 121 3.95 -2.11 -11.89
CA ASP A 121 4.22 -1.67 -13.27
C ASP A 121 3.83 -0.20 -13.51
N ASP A 122 2.69 0.24 -12.96
CA ASP A 122 2.23 1.63 -13.13
C ASP A 122 3.13 2.66 -12.42
N ILE A 123 3.65 2.33 -11.23
CA ILE A 123 4.46 3.26 -10.42
C ILE A 123 5.95 3.18 -10.75
N ASP A 124 6.39 2.09 -11.38
CA ASP A 124 7.78 1.81 -11.71
C ASP A 124 7.88 0.98 -13.02
N PRO A 125 7.56 1.61 -14.16
CA PRO A 125 7.53 0.94 -15.47
C PRO A 125 8.92 0.61 -16.03
N ALA A 126 9.98 1.16 -15.44
CA ALA A 126 11.37 0.97 -15.87
C ALA A 126 12.19 0.05 -14.95
N GLY A 127 11.54 -0.59 -13.98
CA GLY A 127 12.19 -1.47 -12.99
C GLY A 127 12.84 -2.71 -13.57
#